data_AF-A0A485CBZ6-F1
#
_entry.id   AF-A0A485CBZ6-F1
#
_cell.length_a   1.000
_cell.length_b   1.000
_cell.length_c   1.000
_cell.angle_alpha   90.00
_cell.angle_beta   90.00
_cell.angle_gamma   90.00
#
_symmetry.space_group_name_H-M   'P 1'
#
loop_
_entity.id
_entity.type
_entity.pdbx_description
1 polymer ?
#
loop_
_entity_poly.entity_id
_entity_poly.type
_entity_poly.pdbx_seq_one_letter_code
_entity_poly.pdbx_strand_id
1 'polypeptide(L)'
;MLILVLAAIAIYALTLAPVTWVLLSEIFPNRVRGLAMSLGTLALWVACFLLTYTFPLLNAGLGASGSFLLYGVICAAGYLYILRNVPETKGVTLEALEEQLAQRHAGRQALKQEQTR
;
A
#
# COMPACT_ATOMS: atom_id res chain seq x y z
N MET A 1 8.18 -31.53 -17.72
CA MET A 1 8.54 -30.14 -17.36
C MET A 1 7.32 -29.27 -17.09
N LEU A 2 6.34 -29.20 -18.00
CA LEU A 2 5.16 -28.33 -17.85
C LEU A 2 4.31 -28.63 -16.60
N ILE A 3 4.09 -29.92 -16.27
CA ILE A 3 3.34 -30.35 -15.08
C ILE A 3 4.03 -29.89 -13.77
N LEU A 4 5.36 -29.98 -13.68
CA LEU A 4 6.11 -29.53 -12.51
C LEU A 4 6.02 -28.01 -12.35
N VAL A 5 6.09 -27.26 -13.47
CA VAL A 5 5.93 -25.80 -13.46
C VAL A 5 4.52 -25.41 -13.03
N LEU A 6 3.48 -26.06 -13.57
CA LEU A 6 2.09 -25.81 -13.16
C LEU A 6 1.83 -26.17 -11.70
N ALA A 7 2.39 -27.28 -11.22
CA ALA A 7 2.28 -27.67 -9.81
C ALA A 7 2.96 -26.67 -8.88
N ALA A 8 4.16 -26.18 -9.23
CA ALA A 8 4.86 -25.16 -8.45
C ALA A 8 4.07 -23.83 -8.39
N ILE A 9 3.51 -23.40 -9.53
CA ILE A 9 2.66 -22.19 -9.59
C ILE A 9 1.38 -22.39 -8.75
N ALA A 10 0.74 -23.54 -8.85
CA ALA A 10 -0.48 -23.85 -8.09
C ALA A 10 -0.23 -23.85 -6.58
N ILE A 11 0.87 -24.47 -6.12
CA ILE A 11 1.25 -24.48 -4.70
C ILE A 11 1.54 -23.05 -4.22
N TYR A 12 2.31 -22.26 -4.99
CA TYR A 12 2.62 -20.87 -4.65
C TYR A 12 1.37 -19.99 -4.58
N ALA A 13 0.47 -20.12 -5.55
CA ALA A 13 -0.79 -19.38 -5.61
C ALA A 13 -1.74 -19.74 -4.46
N LEU A 14 -1.65 -20.95 -3.89
CA LEU A 14 -2.49 -21.40 -2.77
C LEU A 14 -1.90 -21.08 -1.40
N THR A 15 -0.59 -20.93 -1.28
CA THR A 15 0.07 -20.64 0.01
C THR A 15 0.52 -19.19 0.08
N LEU A 16 1.60 -18.84 -0.61
CA LEU A 16 2.31 -17.58 -0.37
C LEU A 16 1.48 -16.35 -0.71
N ALA A 17 0.77 -16.36 -1.84
CA ALA A 17 -0.06 -15.22 -2.25
C ALA A 17 -1.21 -14.97 -1.25
N PRO A 18 -2.16 -15.88 -1.01
CA PRO A 18 -3.27 -15.63 -0.10
C PRO A 18 -2.82 -15.45 1.36
N VAL A 19 -1.82 -16.19 1.83
CA VAL A 19 -1.35 -16.08 3.22
C VAL A 19 -0.75 -14.70 3.49
N THR A 20 0.02 -14.13 2.56
CA THR A 20 0.57 -12.78 2.75
C THR A 20 -0.51 -11.71 2.79
N TRP A 21 -1.52 -11.80 1.93
CA TRP A 21 -2.68 -10.88 1.96
C TRP A 21 -3.50 -11.02 3.25
N VAL A 22 -3.69 -12.24 3.75
CA VAL A 22 -4.41 -12.50 5.01
C VAL A 22 -3.62 -11.96 6.20
N LEU A 23 -2.32 -12.28 6.31
CA LEU A 23 -1.46 -11.81 7.40
C LEU A 23 -1.36 -10.28 7.43
N LEU A 24 -1.28 -9.64 6.26
CA LEU A 24 -1.32 -8.18 6.15
C LEU A 24 -2.65 -7.64 6.70
N SER A 25 -3.75 -8.33 6.44
CA SER A 25 -5.08 -8.00 6.96
C SER A 25 -5.25 -8.26 8.47
N GLU A 26 -4.38 -9.05 9.10
CA GLU A 26 -4.37 -9.29 10.55
C GLU A 26 -3.52 -8.27 11.30
N ILE A 27 -2.45 -7.76 10.67
CA ILE A 27 -1.60 -6.70 11.22
C ILE A 27 -2.34 -5.37 11.28
N PHE A 28 -3.26 -5.11 10.33
CA PHE A 28 -4.03 -3.88 10.30
C PHE A 28 -5.36 -3.99 11.07
N PRO A 29 -5.66 -3.02 11.94
CA PRO A 29 -6.87 -3.06 12.75
C PRO A 29 -8.15 -2.86 11.94
N ASN A 30 -9.23 -3.50 12.40
CA ASN A 30 -10.44 -3.81 11.64
C ASN A 30 -11.10 -2.58 10.97
N ARG A 31 -10.98 -1.40 11.60
CA ARG A 31 -11.60 -0.15 11.13
C ARG A 31 -10.89 0.52 9.96
N VAL A 32 -9.56 0.39 9.86
CA VAL A 32 -8.76 0.98 8.77
C VAL A 32 -8.28 -0.05 7.76
N ARG A 33 -8.40 -1.34 8.08
CA ARG A 33 -8.02 -2.47 7.23
C ARG A 33 -8.55 -2.36 5.81
N GLY A 34 -9.84 -2.10 5.64
CA GLY A 34 -10.45 -1.97 4.32
C GLY A 34 -9.84 -0.81 3.49
N LEU A 35 -9.59 0.33 4.14
CA LEU A 35 -9.00 1.51 3.48
C LEU A 35 -7.51 1.33 3.18
N ALA A 36 -6.74 0.78 4.12
CA ALA A 36 -5.31 0.53 3.94
C ALA A 36 -5.05 -0.51 2.84
N MET A 37 -5.81 -1.62 2.84
CA MET A 37 -5.68 -2.68 1.84
C MET A 37 -6.12 -2.21 0.45
N SER A 38 -7.23 -1.47 0.35
CA SER A 38 -7.70 -0.94 -0.94
C SER A 38 -6.76 0.13 -1.49
N LEU A 39 -6.28 1.07 -0.67
CA LEU A 39 -5.34 2.10 -1.10
C LEU A 39 -3.98 1.50 -1.51
N GLY A 40 -3.47 0.53 -0.75
CA GLY A 40 -2.24 -0.20 -1.10
C GLY A 40 -2.39 -0.98 -2.41
N THR A 41 -3.52 -1.66 -2.59
CA THR A 41 -3.81 -2.40 -3.83
C THR A 41 -3.96 -1.45 -5.01
N LEU A 42 -4.67 -0.32 -4.86
CA LEU A 42 -4.81 0.69 -5.90
C LEU A 42 -3.45 1.27 -6.31
N ALA A 43 -2.61 1.64 -5.33
CA ALA A 43 -1.26 2.14 -5.61
C ALA A 43 -0.41 1.10 -6.34
N LEU A 44 -0.48 -0.17 -5.93
CA LEU A 44 0.19 -1.28 -6.60
C LEU A 44 -0.29 -1.43 -8.05
N TRP A 45 -1.60 -1.43 -8.27
CA TRP A 45 -2.18 -1.55 -9.61
C TRP A 45 -1.84 -0.37 -10.51
N VAL A 46 -1.86 0.86 -9.99
CA VAL A 46 -1.43 2.06 -10.71
C VAL A 46 0.05 1.95 -11.09
N ALA A 47 0.90 1.51 -10.17
CA ALA A 47 2.33 1.30 -10.46
C ALA A 47 2.53 0.22 -11.52
N CYS A 48 1.83 -0.92 -11.43
CA CYS A 48 1.86 -1.99 -12.41
C CYS A 48 1.40 -1.51 -13.80
N PHE A 49 0.32 -0.72 -13.86
CA PHE A 49 -0.17 -0.13 -15.10
C PHE A 49 0.86 0.82 -15.71
N LEU A 50 1.41 1.72 -14.90
CA LEU A 50 2.40 2.70 -15.35
C LEU A 50 3.66 2.01 -15.86
N LEU A 51 4.15 0.99 -15.16
CA LEU A 51 5.24 0.13 -15.60
C LEU A 51 4.93 -0.55 -16.92
N THR A 52 3.76 -1.19 -17.05
CA THR A 52 3.37 -1.93 -18.25
C THR A 52 3.23 -1.01 -19.47
N TYR A 53 2.70 0.20 -19.27
CA TYR A 53 2.55 1.19 -20.34
C TYR A 53 3.88 1.84 -20.73
N THR A 54 4.71 2.17 -19.75
CA THR A 54 5.96 2.92 -19.95
C THR A 54 7.11 2.01 -20.40
N PHE A 55 7.07 0.72 -20.05
CA PHE A 55 8.09 -0.28 -20.42
C PHE A 55 8.32 -0.43 -21.93
N PRO A 56 7.31 -0.66 -22.79
CA PRO A 56 7.55 -0.76 -24.24
C PRO A 56 8.09 0.54 -24.84
N LEU A 57 7.65 1.70 -24.32
CA LEU A 57 8.09 3.01 -24.80
C LEU A 57 9.56 3.29 -24.46
N LEU A 58 9.99 2.97 -23.24
CA LEU A 58 11.40 3.08 -22.82
C LEU A 58 12.29 2.01 -23.45
N ASN A 59 11.79 0.78 -23.59
CA ASN A 59 12.54 -0.32 -24.18
C ASN A 59 12.85 -0.05 -25.67
N ALA A 60 11.96 0.63 -26.39
CA ALA A 60 12.19 1.04 -27.77
C ALA A 60 13.27 2.14 -27.92
N GLY A 61 13.42 3.02 -26.92
CA GLY A 61 14.38 4.13 -26.97
C GLY A 61 15.75 3.83 -26.35
N LEU A 62 15.77 3.36 -25.10
CA LEU A 62 16.99 3.18 -24.30
C LEU A 62 17.44 1.71 -24.19
N GLY A 63 16.68 0.77 -24.74
CA GLY A 63 16.89 -0.66 -24.58
C GLY A 63 16.54 -1.16 -23.17
N ALA A 64 16.59 -2.49 -22.99
CA ALA A 64 16.21 -3.13 -21.74
C ALA A 64 17.05 -2.63 -20.55
N SER A 65 18.37 -2.51 -20.73
CA SER A 65 19.29 -2.13 -19.65
C SER A 65 19.02 -0.71 -19.11
N GLY A 66 18.80 0.27 -19.99
CA GLY A 66 18.47 1.64 -19.58
C GLY A 66 17.09 1.75 -18.91
N SER A 67 16.12 0.97 -19.39
CA SER A 67 14.78 0.91 -18.81
C SER A 67 14.79 0.39 -17.37
N PHE A 68 15.51 -0.72 -17.12
CA PHE A 68 15.66 -1.30 -15.78
C PHE A 68 16.36 -0.36 -14.80
N LEU A 69 17.42 0.34 -15.25
CA LEU A 69 18.16 1.30 -14.43
C LEU A 69 17.27 2.48 -14.03
N LEU A 70 16.48 3.00 -14.97
CA LEU A 70 15.58 4.13 -14.73
C LEU A 70 14.44 3.77 -13.76
N TYR A 71 13.84 2.58 -13.91
CA TYR A 71 12.89 2.06 -12.92
C TYR A 71 13.53 1.81 -11.55
N GLY A 72 14.77 1.31 -11.52
CA GLY A 72 15.54 1.15 -10.28
C GLY A 72 15.73 2.47 -9.54
N VAL A 73 16.05 3.55 -10.26
CA VAL A 73 16.18 4.91 -9.67
C VAL A 73 14.85 5.43 -9.16
N ILE A 74 13.75 5.23 -9.91
CA ILE A 74 12.40 5.63 -9.47
C ILE A 74 12.00 4.87 -8.19
N CYS A 75 12.24 3.56 -8.15
CA CYS A 75 11.98 2.75 -6.96
C CYS A 75 12.85 3.19 -5.76
N ALA A 76 14.14 3.49 -5.99
CA ALA A 76 15.04 3.98 -4.94
C ALA A 76 14.59 5.35 -4.41
N ALA A 77 14.17 6.27 -5.29
CA ALA A 77 13.62 7.56 -4.90
C ALA A 77 12.31 7.41 -4.11
N GLY A 78 11.42 6.51 -4.55
CA GLY A 78 10.18 6.18 -3.84
C GLY A 78 10.46 5.59 -2.46
N TYR A 79 11.43 4.68 -2.34
CA TYR A 79 11.87 4.13 -1.07
C TYR A 79 12.42 5.22 -0.13
N LEU A 80 13.23 6.15 -0.65
CA LEU A 80 13.78 7.26 0.11
C LEU A 80 12.69 8.24 0.57
N TYR A 81 11.68 8.48 -0.27
CA TYR A 81 10.52 9.28 0.06
C TYR A 81 9.67 8.62 1.16
N ILE A 82 9.41 7.31 1.05
CA ILE A 82 8.71 6.54 2.08
C ILE A 82 9.48 6.62 3.40
N LEU A 83 10.79 6.40 3.39
CA LEU A 83 11.64 6.50 4.58
C LEU A 83 11.60 7.88 5.25
N ARG A 84 11.49 8.96 4.48
CA ARG A 84 11.46 10.33 5.03
C ARG A 84 10.07 10.81 5.44
N ASN A 85 9.04 10.49 4.65
CA ASN A 85 7.71 11.08 4.79
C ASN A 85 6.68 10.14 5.43
N VAL A 86 6.95 8.84 5.50
CA VAL A 86 6.11 7.90 6.27
C VAL A 86 6.74 7.76 7.65
N PRO A 87 6.27 8.52 8.68
CA PRO A 87 6.66 8.23 10.04
C PRO A 87 6.28 6.78 10.34
N GLU A 88 7.21 6.01 10.91
CA GLU A 88 7.02 4.60 11.30
C GLU A 88 5.67 4.41 11.99
N THR A 89 4.67 3.94 11.23
CA THR A 89 3.37 3.52 11.75
C THR A 89 3.43 2.06 12.21
N LYS A 90 4.62 1.47 12.39
CA LYS A 90 4.78 0.26 13.20
C LYS A 90 4.58 0.63 14.67
N GLY A 91 3.39 0.33 15.19
CA GLY A 91 3.16 0.28 16.64
C GLY A 91 2.39 1.45 17.25
N VAL A 92 1.80 2.35 16.46
CA VAL A 92 0.77 3.24 17.00
C VAL A 92 -0.53 2.43 17.13
N THR A 93 -0.93 2.15 18.37
CA THR A 93 -2.19 1.48 18.68
C THR A 93 -3.37 2.32 18.20
N LEU A 94 -4.34 1.66 17.59
CA LEU A 94 -5.50 2.31 16.97
C LEU A 94 -6.39 3.06 17.99
N GLU A 95 -6.27 2.73 19.28
CA GLU A 95 -6.99 3.35 20.40
C GLU A 95 -6.62 4.83 20.57
N ALA A 96 -5.34 5.19 20.40
CA ALA A 96 -4.91 6.59 20.51
C ALA A 96 -5.48 7.47 19.38
N LEU A 97 -5.70 6.89 18.20
CA LEU A 97 -6.31 7.59 17.07
C LEU A 97 -7.84 7.70 17.23
N GLU A 98 -8.47 6.71 17.86
CA GLU A 98 -9.89 6.74 18.21
C GLU A 98 -10.21 7.74 19.32
N GLU A 99 -9.40 7.80 20.38
CA GLU A 99 -9.53 8.84 21.41
C GLU A 99 -9.37 10.24 20.82
N GLN A 100 -8.37 10.45 19.97
CA GLN A 100 -8.16 11.77 19.36
C GLN A 100 -9.30 12.19 18.42
N LEU A 101 -9.88 11.27 17.63
CA LEU A 101 -11.03 11.59 16.78
C LEU A 101 -12.32 11.78 17.60
N ALA A 102 -12.54 10.95 18.62
CA ALA A 102 -13.71 11.04 19.49
C ALA A 102 -13.69 12.36 20.30
N GLN A 103 -12.55 12.73 20.88
CA GLN A 103 -12.38 14.01 21.59
C GLN A 103 -12.58 15.21 20.65
N ARG A 104 -12.08 15.15 19.40
CA ARG A 104 -12.30 16.22 18.41
C ARG A 104 -13.76 16.39 18.01
N HIS A 105 -14.54 15.30 17.91
CA HIS A 105 -15.96 15.38 17.58
C HIS A 105 -16.82 15.85 18.77
N ALA A 106 -16.51 15.39 19.99
CA ALA A 106 -17.20 15.86 21.19
C ALA A 106 -16.99 17.37 21.42
N GLY A 107 -15.76 17.87 21.28
CA GLY A 107 -15.46 19.30 21.42
C GLY A 107 -16.14 20.18 20.37
N ARG A 108 -16.28 19.70 19.12
CA ARG A 108 -16.97 20.44 18.04
C ARG A 108 -18.49 20.48 18.22
N GLN A 109 -19.09 19.46 18.84
CA GLN A 109 -20.52 19.46 19.16
C GLN A 109 -20.84 20.37 20.35
N ALA A 110 -20.00 20.38 21.38
CA ALA A 110 -20.12 21.31 22.51
C ALA A 110 -20.03 22.78 22.04
N LEU A 111 -19.06 23.12 21.19
CA LEU A 111 -18.93 24.47 20.61
C LEU A 111 -20.14 24.87 19.74
N LYS A 112 -20.73 23.91 19.00
CA LYS A 112 -21.96 24.17 18.24
C LYS A 112 -23.18 24.40 19.13
N GLN A 113 -23.29 23.69 20.26
CA GLN A 113 -24.39 23.88 21.20
C GLN A 113 -24.27 25.21 21.97
N GLU A 114 -23.05 25.63 22.30
CA GLU A 114 -22.81 26.89 23.00
C GLU A 114 -22.99 28.13 22.09
N GLN A 115 -22.74 28.02 20.78
CA GLN A 115 -23.04 29.10 19.83
C GLN A 115 -24.53 29.21 19.43
N THR A 116 -25.35 28.19 19.76
CA THR A 116 -26.79 28.17 19.39
C THR A 116 -27.71 28.56 20.56
N ARG A 117 -27.14 28.85 21.74
CA ARG A 117 -27.86 29.22 22.97
C ARG A 117 -27.57 30.67 23.34
#